data_AF-A0A2X1KNF4-F1
#
_entry.id   AF-A0A2X1KNF4-F1
#
_cell.length_a   1.000
_cell.length_b   1.000
_cell.length_c   1.000
_cell.angle_alpha   90.00
_cell.angle_beta   90.00
_cell.angle_gamma   90.00
#
_symmetry.space_group_name_H-M   'P 1'
#
loop_
_entity.id
_entity.type
_entity.pdbx_description
1 polymer ?
#
loop_
_entity_poly.entity_id
_entity_poly.type
_entity_poly.pdbx_seq_one_letter_code
_entity_poly.pdbx_strand_id
1 'polypeptide(L)' 'MVKAGDIVKVKVLEVDLQRKRIALTMRLDEQPGETNARRGGGNERPQNNRPAAKPRGREAQPAGNSAMMDALAAAMGKKR' A
#
# COMPACT_ATOMS: atom_id res chain seq x y z
N MET A 1 25.08 14.14 11.42
CA MET A 1 25.23 13.32 10.20
C MET A 1 26.17 12.19 10.54
N VAL A 2 25.77 10.94 10.37
CA VAL A 2 26.63 9.77 10.62
C VAL A 2 27.34 9.35 9.34
N LYS A 3 28.53 8.77 9.49
CA LYS A 3 29.34 8.20 8.40
C LYS A 3 29.68 6.75 8.70
N ALA A 4 30.08 6.02 7.66
CA ALA A 4 30.62 4.69 7.83
C ALA A 4 31.90 4.75 8.69
N GLY A 5 31.97 3.91 9.71
CA GLY A 5 33.08 3.87 10.67
C GLY A 5 32.82 4.61 11.98
N ASP A 6 31.75 5.39 12.09
CA ASP A 6 31.40 6.06 13.34
C ASP A 6 30.92 5.05 14.38
N ILE A 7 31.48 5.12 15.60
CA ILE A 7 31.00 4.34 16.75
C ILE A 7 29.85 5.10 17.39
N VAL A 8 28.67 4.49 17.40
CA VAL A 8 27.44 5.10 17.92
C VAL A 8 26.81 4.26 19.03
N LYS A 9 26.20 4.94 20.01
CA LYS A 9 25.34 4.30 21.00
C LYS A 9 23.89 4.32 20.50
N VAL A 10 23.25 3.17 20.50
CA VAL A 10 21.87 2.99 20.03
C VAL A 10 21.04 2.21 21.03
N LYS A 11 19.72 2.38 20.96
CA LYS A 11 18.73 1.60 21.69
C LYS A 11 18.13 0.55 20.77
N VAL A 12 17.98 -0.67 21.26
CA VAL A 12 17.30 -1.76 20.55
C VAL A 12 15.79 -1.60 20.72
N LEU A 13 15.06 -1.60 19.61
CA LEU A 13 13.60 -1.54 19.63
C LEU A 13 13.00 -2.93 19.52
N GLU A 14 13.48 -3.75 18.58
CA GLU A 14 12.93 -5.08 18.31
C GLU A 14 14.02 -6.05 17.84
N VAL A 15 13.80 -7.35 18.10
CA VAL A 15 14.65 -8.45 17.67
C VAL A 15 13.78 -9.51 16.99
N ASP A 16 14.01 -9.72 15.69
CA ASP A 16 13.39 -10.79 14.92
C ASP A 16 14.44 -11.87 14.65
N LEU A 17 14.37 -12.95 15.44
CA LEU A 17 15.29 -14.08 15.35
C LEU A 17 15.10 -14.90 14.07
N GLN A 18 13.86 -15.03 13.59
CA GLN A 18 13.54 -15.84 12.42
C GLN A 18 14.15 -15.23 11.16
N ARG A 19 14.07 -13.91 11.04
CA ARG A 19 14.63 -13.16 9.91
C ARG A 19 16.05 -12.67 10.14
N LYS A 20 16.61 -12.91 11.34
CA LYS A 20 17.94 -12.42 11.78
C LYS A 20 18.06 -10.90 11.64
N ARG A 21 17.03 -10.17 12.08
CA ARG A 21 16.95 -8.70 11.98
C ARG A 21 16.83 -8.07 13.36
N ILE A 22 17.41 -6.88 13.50
CA ILE A 22 17.33 -6.08 14.72
C ILE A 22 16.97 -4.65 14.32
N ALA A 23 15.94 -4.08 14.93
CA ALA A 23 15.57 -2.68 14.75
C ALA A 23 16.27 -1.83 15.81
N LEU A 24 17.00 -0.81 15.37
CA LEU A 24 17.84 0.07 16.20
C LEU A 24 17.44 1.53 16.02
N THR A 25 17.59 2.34 17.07
CA THR A 25 17.41 3.79 17.02
C THR A 25 18.51 4.53 17.79
N MET A 26 18.93 5.68 17.26
CA MET A 26 19.81 6.60 17.99
C MET A 26 19.04 7.53 18.94
N ARG A 27 17.70 7.56 18.83
CA ARG A 27 16.83 8.37 19.68
C ARG A 27 16.53 7.62 20.98
N LEU A 28 16.84 8.22 22.12
CA LEU A 28 16.74 7.53 23.41
C LEU A 28 15.32 7.55 23.99
N ASP A 29 14.53 8.54 23.58
CA ASP A 29 13.14 8.79 23.94
C ASP A 29 12.14 7.87 23.20
N GLU A 30 12.55 7.25 22.09
CA GLU A 30 11.69 6.37 21.30
C GLU A 30 11.36 5.07 22.06
N GLN A 31 10.08 4.67 22.06
CA GLN A 31 9.57 3.52 22.77
C GLN A 31 9.58 2.24 21.89
N PRO A 32 9.98 1.07 22.42
CA PRO A 32 9.88 -0.18 21.69
C PRO A 32 8.41 -0.53 21.42
N GLY A 33 8.08 -0.86 20.16
CA GLY A 33 6.72 -1.25 19.73
C GLY A 33 5.93 -0.19 18.94
N GLU A 34 6.30 1.10 18.98
CA GLU A 34 5.57 2.15 18.22
C GLU A 34 5.88 2.12 16.71
N THR A 35 7.03 1.60 16.31
CA THR A 35 7.49 1.63 14.91
C THR A 35 6.72 0.66 14.00
N ASN A 36 6.20 -0.44 14.56
CA ASN A 36 5.50 -1.48 13.77
C ASN A 36 4.14 -0.99 13.26
N ALA A 37 3.40 -0.20 14.05
CA ALA A 37 2.10 0.32 13.64
C ALA A 37 2.17 1.24 12.40
N ARG A 38 3.33 1.88 12.16
CA ARG A 38 3.50 2.85 11.06
C ARG A 38 4.19 2.27 9.82
N ARG A 39 4.95 1.17 9.96
CA ARG A 39 5.64 0.51 8.84
C ARG A 39 5.09 -0.87 8.45
N GLY A 40 4.20 -1.45 9.26
CA GLY A 40 3.54 -2.74 9.01
C GLY A 40 2.19 -2.67 8.27
N GLY A 41 1.72 -1.49 7.88
CA GLY A 41 0.41 -1.31 7.20
C GLY A 41 0.40 -1.65 5.71
N GLY A 42 1.26 -2.55 5.25
CA GLY A 42 1.51 -2.80 3.84
C GLY A 42 0.82 -4.03 3.24
N ASN A 43 0.06 -4.84 4.01
CA ASN A 43 -0.54 -6.04 3.40
C ASN A 43 -1.83 -6.60 4.01
N GLU A 44 -2.52 -5.86 4.87
CA GLU A 44 -3.82 -6.31 5.38
C GLU A 44 -4.85 -5.19 5.17
N ARG A 45 -5.31 -5.08 3.94
CA ARG A 45 -6.57 -4.42 3.63
C ARG A 45 -7.64 -5.52 3.49
N PRO A 46 -8.30 -5.95 4.58
CA PRO A 46 -9.49 -6.77 4.45
C PRO A 46 -10.65 -5.83 4.14
N GLN A 47 -10.82 -5.45 2.86
CA GLN A 47 -12.01 -4.70 2.49
C GLN A 47 -12.52 -5.07 1.11
N ASN A 48 -13.26 -6.18 1.11
CA ASN A 48 -14.71 -6.13 0.99
C ASN A 48 -15.17 -7.25 0.05
N ASN A 49 -15.58 -8.36 0.66
CA ASN A 49 -16.39 -9.38 0.04
C ASN A 49 -17.74 -8.75 -0.35
N ARG A 50 -17.77 -8.02 -1.47
CA ARG A 50 -19.00 -7.53 -2.08
C ARG A 50 -19.58 -8.69 -2.88
N PRO A 51 -20.73 -9.25 -2.50
CA PRO A 51 -21.36 -10.30 -3.30
C PRO A 51 -21.62 -9.75 -4.69
N ALA A 52 -21.28 -10.56 -5.70
CA ALA A 52 -21.48 -10.28 -7.10
C ALA A 52 -22.93 -9.82 -7.36
N ALA A 53 -23.09 -8.51 -7.57
CA ALA A 53 -24.31 -7.98 -8.15
C ALA A 53 -24.32 -8.43 -9.62
N LYS A 54 -25.09 -9.48 -9.91
CA LYS A 54 -25.47 -9.85 -11.27
C LYS A 54 -26.15 -8.64 -11.94
N PRO A 55 -25.66 -8.11 -13.06
CA PRO A 55 -26.52 -7.36 -13.96
C PRO A 55 -27.29 -8.36 -14.80
N ARG A 56 -28.61 -8.41 -14.59
CA ARG A 56 -29.54 -8.98 -15.57
C ARG A 56 -29.45 -8.15 -16.85
N GLY A 57 -28.98 -8.78 -17.93
CA GLY A 57 -29.43 -8.58 -19.30
C GLY A 57 -29.10 -7.26 -19.99
N ARG A 58 -28.13 -7.29 -20.92
CA ARG A 58 -28.39 -6.84 -22.30
C ARG A 58 -27.39 -7.52 -23.26
N GLU A 59 -27.99 -8.30 -24.15
CA GLU A 59 -27.62 -8.66 -25.53
C GLU A 59 -26.15 -8.58 -25.97
N ALA A 60 -25.71 -9.70 -26.56
CA ALA A 60 -24.47 -9.87 -27.30
C ALA A 60 -24.29 -8.83 -28.41
N GLN A 61 -23.06 -8.32 -28.55
CA GLN A 61 -22.36 -8.16 -29.83
C GLN A 61 -20.86 -7.83 -29.61
N PRO A 62 -19.99 -8.11 -30.60
CA PRO A 62 -18.69 -8.75 -30.39
C PRO A 62 -17.51 -7.78 -30.17
N ALA A 63 -16.40 -8.40 -29.79
CA ALA A 63 -15.05 -7.86 -29.64
C ALA A 63 -14.72 -6.63 -30.51
N GLY A 64 -14.29 -5.55 -29.85
CA GLY A 64 -13.54 -4.47 -30.51
C GLY A 64 -13.78 -3.06 -29.98
N ASN A 65 -13.94 -2.82 -28.68
CA ASN A 65 -14.21 -1.47 -28.16
C ASN A 65 -13.17 -1.01 -27.14
N SER A 66 -12.20 -0.30 -27.70
CA SER A 66 -11.07 0.38 -27.09
C SER A 66 -11.53 1.37 -26.01
N ALA A 67 -10.93 1.28 -24.83
CA ALA A 67 -11.07 2.26 -23.74
C ALA A 67 -10.88 3.73 -24.19
N MET A 68 -10.20 3.93 -25.33
CA MET A 68 -10.02 5.23 -25.99
C MET A 68 -11.32 5.85 -26.54
N MET A 69 -12.28 5.05 -27.02
CA MET A 69 -13.56 5.54 -27.52
C MET A 69 -14.47 6.01 -26.38
N ASP A 70 -14.48 5.28 -25.26
CA ASP A 70 -15.23 5.67 -24.06
C ASP A 70 -14.68 6.97 -23.44
N ALA A 71 -13.36 7.13 -23.42
CA ALA A 71 -12.72 8.35 -22.92
C ALA A 71 -13.06 9.59 -23.79
N LEU A 72 -13.11 9.43 -25.12
CA LEU A 72 -13.47 10.50 -26.05
C LEU A 72 -14.94 10.92 -25.90
N ALA A 73 -15.85 9.96 -25.76
CA ALA A 73 -17.28 10.22 -25.57
C ALA A 73 -17.55 10.96 -24.25
N ALA A 74 -16.89 10.55 -23.16
CA ALA A 74 -17.00 11.21 -21.86
C ALA A 74 -16.48 12.65 -21.87
N ALA A 75 -15.41 12.93 -22.63
CA ALA A 75 -14.84 14.27 -22.76
C ALA A 75 -15.75 15.22 -23.58
N MET A 76 -16.37 14.71 -24.66
CA MET A 76 -17.27 15.49 -25.51
C MET A 76 -18.62 15.79 -24.83
N GLY A 77 -19.11 14.92 -23.95
CA GLY A 77 -20.35 15.13 -23.20
C GLY A 77 -20.22 16.11 -22.02
N LYS A 78 -19.00 16.43 -21.58
CA LYS A 78 -18.74 17.27 -20.40
C LYS A 78 -18.65 18.78 -20.71
N LYS A 79 -18.89 19.20 -21.95
CA LYS A 79 -18.87 20.61 -22.37
C LYS A 79 -20.28 21.12 -22.70
N ARG A 80 -21.10 21.29 -21.66
CA ARG A 80 -22.28 22.16 -21.64
C ARG A 80 -22.42 22.76 -20.25
#